data_AF-A0A0R3PZI9-F1
#
_entry.id   AF-A0A0R3PZI9-F1
#
_cell.length_a   1.000
_cell.length_b   1.000
_cell.length_c   1.000
_cell.angle_alpha   90.00
_cell.angle_beta   90.00
_cell.angle_gamma   90.00
#
_symmetry.space_group_name_H-M   'P 1'
#
loop_
_entity.id
_entity.type
_entity.pdbx_description
1 polymer ?
#
loop_
_entity_poly.entity_id
_entity_poly.type
_entity_poly.pdbx_seq_one_letter_code
_entity_poly.pdbx_strand_id
1 'polypeptide(L)'
;MIRKAINVWSHFVPFVCLVSFYVIPELLSSTPRLPNLVLYTGVAMLLLASSLAHLLHSRSLQDHVFWFLVDFSGISLFGCTIGLQRFSCALDMSLLGQLAFLLSLMLVGLVVQFFTNCYMLVSQPTWRWRLGFRMATSLLLAIWVYVPLIHRYLNENSSNDSSLILHTKAFSWLLMSGVFMGAEVPERFAPGVFDIFGYGHQVCWRF
;
A
#
# COMPACT_ATOMS: atom_id res chain seq x y z
N MET A 1 23.80 -7.20 -9.48
CA MET A 1 23.36 -6.10 -10.37
C MET A 1 21.99 -6.40 -10.99
N ILE A 2 21.78 -7.60 -11.53
CA ILE A 2 20.50 -8.06 -12.13
C ILE A 2 19.30 -7.98 -11.16
N ARG A 3 19.46 -8.42 -9.89
CA ARG A 3 18.40 -8.36 -8.86
C ARG A 3 17.84 -6.95 -8.60
N LYS A 4 18.69 -5.92 -8.67
CA LYS A 4 18.29 -4.52 -8.44
C LYS A 4 17.50 -3.95 -9.62
N ALA A 5 17.93 -4.27 -10.84
CA ALA A 5 17.23 -3.84 -12.04
C ALA A 5 15.80 -4.42 -12.08
N ILE A 6 15.66 -5.71 -11.77
CA ILE A 6 14.36 -6.39 -11.79
C ILE A 6 13.35 -5.77 -10.81
N ASN A 7 13.75 -5.45 -9.57
CA ASN A 7 12.86 -4.79 -8.61
C ASN A 7 12.51 -3.35 -9.00
N VAL A 8 13.44 -2.61 -9.64
CA VAL A 8 13.14 -1.26 -10.13
C VAL A 8 12.11 -1.32 -11.25
N TRP A 9 12.30 -2.20 -12.24
CA TRP A 9 11.38 -2.34 -13.37
C TRP A 9 10.00 -2.88 -12.94
N SER A 10 9.93 -3.73 -11.92
CA SER A 10 8.64 -4.24 -11.41
C SER A 10 7.77 -3.17 -10.78
N HIS A 11 8.32 -2.06 -10.28
CA HIS A 11 7.54 -0.93 -9.75
C HIS A 11 7.40 0.20 -10.75
N PHE A 12 8.44 0.45 -11.55
CA PHE A 12 8.44 1.55 -12.52
C PHE A 12 7.49 1.30 -13.72
N VAL A 13 7.42 0.06 -14.24
CA VAL A 13 6.49 -0.24 -15.35
C VAL A 13 5.02 -0.06 -14.93
N PRO A 14 4.55 -0.63 -13.81
CA PRO A 14 3.19 -0.36 -13.33
C PRO A 14 2.94 1.11 -13.02
N PHE A 15 3.94 1.85 -12.53
CA PHE A 15 3.82 3.30 -12.31
C PHE A 15 3.50 4.03 -13.62
N VAL A 16 4.30 3.79 -14.68
CA VAL A 16 4.07 4.42 -15.99
C VAL A 16 2.72 4.02 -16.56
N CYS A 17 2.38 2.72 -16.52
CA CYS A 17 1.07 2.25 -16.99
C CYS A 17 -0.08 2.90 -16.22
N LEU A 18 0.00 3.00 -14.90
CA LEU A 18 -1.04 3.60 -14.08
C LEU A 18 -1.22 5.09 -14.40
N VAL A 19 -0.12 5.84 -14.52
CA VAL A 19 -0.17 7.26 -14.86
C VAL A 19 -0.77 7.46 -16.26
N SER A 20 -0.29 6.69 -17.25
CA SER A 20 -0.71 6.83 -18.64
C SER A 20 -2.14 6.38 -18.91
N PHE A 21 -2.59 5.27 -18.32
CA PHE A 21 -3.91 4.70 -18.62
C PHE A 21 -5.02 5.09 -17.64
N TYR A 22 -4.67 5.55 -16.43
CA TYR A 22 -5.68 5.86 -15.40
C TYR A 22 -5.62 7.31 -14.94
N VAL A 23 -4.44 7.86 -14.59
CA VAL A 23 -4.34 9.23 -14.06
C VAL A 23 -4.60 10.28 -15.14
N ILE A 24 -3.88 10.21 -16.26
CA ILE A 24 -4.01 11.20 -17.35
C ILE A 24 -5.42 11.18 -17.94
N PRO A 25 -6.03 10.02 -18.28
CA PRO A 25 -7.38 10.00 -18.83
C PRO A 25 -8.43 10.49 -17.84
N GLU A 26 -8.29 10.18 -16.53
CA GLU A 26 -9.22 10.67 -15.52
C GLU A 26 -9.11 12.19 -15.32
N LEU A 27 -7.90 12.76 -15.42
CA LEU A 27 -7.68 14.21 -15.32
C LEU A 27 -8.23 14.97 -16.54
N LEU A 28 -8.16 14.36 -17.72
CA LEU A 28 -8.67 14.92 -18.98
C LEU A 28 -10.17 14.67 -19.19
N SER A 29 -10.80 13.86 -18.35
CA SER A 29 -12.23 13.56 -18.43
C SER A 29 -13.09 14.78 -18.09
N SER A 30 -14.22 14.93 -18.77
CA SER A 30 -15.21 15.97 -18.48
C SER A 30 -15.92 15.79 -17.14
N THR A 31 -15.89 14.58 -16.58
CA THR A 31 -16.50 14.26 -15.27
C THR A 31 -15.50 13.45 -14.42
N PRO A 32 -14.49 14.11 -13.82
CA PRO A 32 -13.45 13.42 -13.07
C PRO A 32 -13.98 12.87 -11.75
N ARG A 33 -13.73 11.59 -11.48
CA ARG A 33 -14.05 10.94 -10.21
C ARG A 33 -12.91 11.18 -9.23
N LEU A 34 -13.00 12.30 -8.51
CA LEU A 34 -12.00 12.74 -7.53
C LEU A 34 -11.55 11.64 -6.55
N PRO A 35 -12.44 10.80 -5.97
CA PRO A 35 -12.00 9.74 -5.05
C PRO A 35 -11.08 8.70 -5.70
N ASN A 36 -11.33 8.37 -6.97
CA ASN A 36 -10.50 7.42 -7.71
C ASN A 36 -9.17 8.06 -8.12
N LEU A 37 -9.18 9.35 -8.47
CA LEU A 37 -7.96 10.09 -8.78
C LEU A 37 -7.02 10.14 -7.57
N VAL A 38 -7.56 10.39 -6.37
CA VAL A 38 -6.80 10.36 -5.11
C VAL A 38 -6.19 8.97 -4.85
N LEU A 39 -6.93 7.90 -5.11
CA LEU A 39 -6.39 6.54 -5.00
C LEU A 39 -5.26 6.31 -6.00
N TYR A 40 -5.45 6.69 -7.26
CA TYR A 40 -4.43 6.51 -8.30
C TYR A 40 -3.15 7.28 -8.01
N THR A 41 -3.25 8.52 -7.51
CA THR A 41 -2.07 9.29 -7.11
C THR A 41 -1.36 8.65 -5.91
N GLY A 42 -2.10 8.10 -4.94
CA GLY A 42 -1.52 7.34 -3.83
C GLY A 42 -0.74 6.10 -4.29
N VAL A 43 -1.32 5.30 -5.20
CA VAL A 43 -0.64 4.13 -5.79
C VAL A 43 0.59 4.56 -6.59
N ALA A 44 0.49 5.63 -7.37
CA ALA A 44 1.60 6.15 -8.16
C ALA A 44 2.77 6.56 -7.25
N MET A 45 2.49 7.27 -6.15
CA MET A 45 3.51 7.69 -5.19
C MET A 45 4.18 6.50 -4.51
N LEU A 46 3.43 5.47 -4.13
CA LEU A 46 3.99 4.23 -3.58
C LEU A 46 4.94 3.55 -4.57
N LEU A 47 4.51 3.35 -5.81
CA LEU A 47 5.32 2.66 -6.82
C LEU A 47 6.58 3.45 -7.17
N LEU A 48 6.47 4.78 -7.26
CA LEU A 48 7.60 5.65 -7.50
C LEU A 48 8.59 5.61 -6.34
N ALA A 49 8.12 5.79 -5.10
CA ALA A 49 8.95 5.75 -3.90
C ALA A 49 9.71 4.42 -3.78
N SER A 50 9.02 3.30 -4.00
CA SER A 50 9.62 1.97 -3.97
C SER A 50 10.67 1.75 -5.07
N SER A 51 10.39 2.22 -6.29
CA SER A 51 11.35 2.14 -7.40
C SER A 51 12.63 2.95 -7.13
N LEU A 52 12.49 4.15 -6.55
CA LEU A 52 13.62 5.01 -6.21
C LEU A 52 14.45 4.41 -5.07
N ALA A 53 13.80 3.81 -4.06
CA ALA A 53 14.48 3.10 -2.99
C ALA A 53 15.34 1.96 -3.53
N HIS A 54 14.80 1.09 -4.37
CA HIS A 54 15.58 0.01 -4.94
C HIS A 54 16.71 0.46 -5.88
N LEU A 55 16.55 1.61 -6.55
CA LEU A 55 17.56 2.16 -7.44
C LEU A 55 18.73 2.80 -6.68
N LEU A 56 18.43 3.56 -5.62
CA LEU A 56 19.38 4.49 -5.00
C LEU A 56 19.91 4.02 -3.64
N HIS A 57 19.31 3.00 -3.00
CA HIS A 57 19.72 2.56 -1.66
C HIS A 57 21.17 2.08 -1.54
N SER A 58 21.85 1.77 -2.65
CA SER A 58 23.21 1.21 -2.62
C SER A 58 24.34 2.21 -2.87
N ARG A 59 24.02 3.50 -2.99
CA ARG A 59 25.05 4.54 -3.18
C ARG A 59 25.80 4.87 -1.90
N SER A 60 25.10 4.95 -0.77
CA SER A 60 25.70 5.21 0.54
C SER A 60 24.78 4.70 1.66
N LEU A 61 25.29 4.65 2.89
CA LEU A 61 24.48 4.31 4.06
C LEU A 61 23.41 5.37 4.33
N GLN A 62 23.71 6.65 4.07
CA GLN A 62 22.76 7.75 4.23
C GLN A 62 21.63 7.65 3.18
N ASP A 63 21.98 7.39 1.92
CA ASP A 63 21.02 7.15 0.85
C ASP A 63 20.13 5.94 1.17
N HIS A 64 20.71 4.86 1.70
CA HIS A 64 19.94 3.70 2.14
C HIS A 64 18.82 4.11 3.10
N VAL A 65 19.17 4.79 4.20
CA VAL A 65 18.17 5.19 5.20
C VAL A 65 17.16 6.17 4.61
N PHE A 66 17.62 7.20 3.90
CA PHE A 66 16.75 8.22 3.31
C PHE A 66 15.71 7.62 2.35
N TRP A 67 16.14 6.80 1.40
CA TRP A 67 15.22 6.26 0.42
C TRP A 67 14.27 5.21 0.99
N PHE A 68 14.66 4.45 2.01
CA PHE A 68 13.74 3.57 2.74
C PHE A 68 12.71 4.36 3.57
N LEU A 69 13.06 5.55 4.10
CA LEU A 69 12.07 6.44 4.73
C LEU A 69 11.05 6.96 3.71
N VAL A 70 11.49 7.28 2.49
CA VAL A 70 10.61 7.68 1.39
C VAL A 70 9.68 6.54 0.97
N ASP A 71 10.17 5.29 0.92
CA ASP A 71 9.33 4.12 0.65
C ASP A 71 8.26 3.93 1.74
N PHE A 72 8.63 4.06 3.02
CA PHE A 72 7.67 3.94 4.12
C PHE A 72 6.64 5.07 4.15
N SER A 73 7.01 6.29 3.76
CA SER A 73 6.03 7.37 3.61
C SER A 73 5.07 7.09 2.45
N GLY A 74 5.56 6.52 1.35
CA GLY A 74 4.74 6.05 0.23
C GLY A 74 3.70 5.02 0.65
N ILE A 75 4.08 4.01 1.43
CA ILE A 75 3.16 2.98 1.96
C ILE A 75 2.08 3.60 2.84
N SER A 76 2.47 4.50 3.75
CA SER A 76 1.55 5.17 4.66
C SER A 76 0.56 6.07 3.92
N LEU A 77 1.05 6.88 2.98
CA LEU A 77 0.22 7.75 2.14
C LEU A 77 -0.75 6.94 1.28
N PHE A 78 -0.29 5.83 0.68
CA PHE A 78 -1.15 4.92 -0.06
C PHE A 78 -2.32 4.42 0.81
N GLY A 79 -2.05 3.96 2.03
CA GLY A 79 -3.11 3.53 2.95
C GLY A 79 -4.10 4.65 3.29
N CYS A 80 -3.63 5.88 3.50
CA CYS A 80 -4.50 7.04 3.68
C CYS A 80 -5.36 7.35 2.44
N THR A 81 -4.79 7.26 1.24
CA THR A 81 -5.56 7.51 -0.01
C THR A 81 -6.64 6.45 -0.24
N ILE A 82 -6.39 5.18 0.08
CA ILE A 82 -7.42 4.14 0.05
C ILE A 82 -8.52 4.47 1.05
N GLY A 83 -8.16 4.82 2.30
CA GLY A 83 -9.10 5.23 3.33
C GLY A 83 -10.00 6.39 2.91
N LEU A 84 -9.43 7.39 2.25
CA LEU A 84 -10.17 8.55 1.76
C LEU A 84 -11.09 8.21 0.58
N GLN A 85 -10.64 7.35 -0.35
CA GLN A 85 -11.48 6.85 -1.43
C GLN A 85 -12.67 6.06 -0.89
N ARG A 86 -12.42 5.19 0.09
CA ARG A 86 -13.40 4.33 0.75
C ARG A 86 -14.42 5.13 1.56
N PHE A 87 -13.94 6.16 2.27
CA PHE A 87 -14.78 7.15 2.95
C PHE A 87 -15.68 7.91 1.99
N SER A 88 -15.17 8.32 0.82
CA SER A 88 -15.97 9.00 -0.21
C SER A 88 -17.09 8.12 -0.79
N CYS A 89 -16.97 6.81 -0.63
CA CYS A 89 -18.00 5.84 -0.98
C CYS A 89 -18.95 5.51 0.18
N ALA A 90 -18.73 6.02 1.40
CA ALA A 90 -19.62 5.79 2.53
C ALA A 90 -20.85 6.71 2.44
N LEU A 91 -22.00 6.18 2.81
CA LEU A 91 -23.25 6.91 2.90
C LEU A 91 -23.62 7.06 4.38
N ASP A 92 -24.06 8.26 4.78
CA ASP A 92 -24.70 8.56 6.07
C ASP A 92 -23.82 8.52 7.34
N MET A 93 -22.70 9.26 7.35
CA MET A 93 -21.97 9.57 8.59
C MET A 93 -22.29 10.99 9.08
N SER A 94 -22.55 11.15 10.37
CA SER A 94 -22.66 12.48 11.01
C SER A 94 -21.34 13.26 10.87
N LEU A 95 -21.40 14.60 10.85
CA LEU A 95 -20.20 15.45 10.70
C LEU A 95 -19.10 15.10 11.72
N LEU A 96 -19.48 14.79 12.96
CA LEU A 96 -18.54 14.36 14.00
C LEU A 96 -17.90 13.01 13.67
N GLY A 97 -18.69 12.05 13.18
CA GLY A 97 -18.19 10.75 12.74
C GLY A 97 -17.25 10.86 11.54
N GLN A 98 -17.54 11.75 10.60
CA GLN A 98 -16.68 12.04 9.45
C GLN A 98 -15.32 12.60 9.89
N LEU A 99 -15.32 13.62 10.75
CA LEU A 99 -14.08 14.23 11.25
C LEU A 99 -13.28 13.24 12.10
N ALA A 100 -13.94 12.48 12.97
CA ALA A 100 -13.29 11.45 13.79
C ALA A 100 -12.66 10.35 12.93
N PHE A 101 -13.34 9.91 11.87
CA PHE A 101 -12.79 8.93 10.94
C PHE A 101 -11.57 9.46 10.19
N LEU A 102 -11.65 10.67 9.62
CA LEU A 102 -10.53 11.26 8.89
C LEU A 102 -9.32 11.52 9.80
N LEU A 103 -9.55 12.01 11.02
CA LEU A 103 -8.48 12.25 11.99
C LEU A 103 -7.84 10.93 12.44
N SER A 104 -8.65 9.91 12.74
CA SER A 104 -8.14 8.59 13.12
C SER A 104 -7.40 7.90 11.97
N LEU A 105 -7.84 8.05 10.71
CA LEU A 105 -7.14 7.55 9.54
C LEU A 105 -5.74 8.17 9.40
N MET A 106 -5.63 9.49 9.57
CA MET A 106 -4.34 10.17 9.55
C MET A 106 -3.45 9.75 10.73
N LEU A 107 -4.02 9.58 11.92
CA LEU A 107 -3.29 9.13 13.09
C LEU A 107 -2.76 7.70 12.92
N VAL A 108 -3.60 6.77 12.46
CA VAL A 108 -3.20 5.38 12.24
C VAL A 108 -2.19 5.26 11.09
N GLY A 109 -2.44 5.93 9.97
CA GLY A 109 -1.57 5.87 8.79
C GLY A 109 -0.26 6.62 8.99
N LEU A 110 -0.32 7.94 9.20
CA LEU A 110 0.87 8.80 9.23
C LEU A 110 1.60 8.75 10.58
N VAL A 111 0.89 8.51 11.68
CA VAL A 111 1.57 8.49 12.99
C VAL A 111 1.97 7.06 13.33
N VAL A 112 1.00 6.17 13.50
CA VAL A 112 1.27 4.82 14.00
C VAL A 112 2.09 4.01 12.99
N GLN A 113 1.67 3.92 11.73
CA GLN A 113 2.37 3.09 10.75
C GLN A 113 3.73 3.71 10.34
N PHE A 114 3.76 4.96 9.91
CA PHE A 114 5.00 5.59 9.43
C PHE A 114 6.06 5.71 10.53
N PHE A 115 5.76 6.28 11.71
CA PHE A 115 6.79 6.41 12.75
C PHE A 115 7.24 5.06 13.29
N THR A 116 6.36 4.04 13.38
CA THR A 116 6.80 2.70 13.78
C THR A 116 7.77 2.12 12.75
N ASN A 117 7.48 2.26 11.44
CA ASN A 117 8.37 1.77 10.39
C ASN A 117 9.75 2.46 10.43
N CYS A 118 9.75 3.80 10.60
CA CYS A 118 10.94 4.63 10.70
C CYS A 118 11.77 4.31 11.96
N TYR A 119 11.11 4.24 13.12
CA TYR A 119 11.76 3.89 14.39
C TYR A 119 12.40 2.51 14.31
N MET A 120 11.70 1.53 13.76
CA MET A 120 12.24 0.18 13.61
C MET A 120 13.35 0.09 12.55
N LEU A 121 13.45 1.05 11.62
CA LEU A 121 14.58 1.14 10.68
C LEU A 121 15.83 1.68 11.36
N VAL A 122 15.67 2.79 12.09
CA VAL A 122 16.79 3.58 12.63
C VAL A 122 17.25 3.05 13.98
N SER A 123 16.33 2.80 14.90
CA SER A 123 16.64 2.49 16.30
C SER A 123 16.82 0.99 16.56
N GLN A 124 16.17 0.11 15.79
CA GLN A 124 16.17 -1.34 16.02
C GLN A 124 16.49 -2.17 14.75
N PRO A 125 17.63 -1.93 14.07
CA PRO A 125 17.93 -2.56 12.78
C PRO A 125 18.18 -4.07 12.84
N THR A 126 18.57 -4.63 14.00
CA THR A 126 18.92 -6.05 14.16
C THR A 126 17.83 -6.88 14.84
N TRP A 127 16.69 -6.26 15.18
CA TRP A 127 15.65 -6.94 15.96
C TRP A 127 14.81 -7.89 15.12
N ARG A 128 14.69 -9.14 15.58
CA ARG A 128 14.00 -10.23 14.86
C ARG A 128 12.51 -9.96 14.61
N TRP A 129 11.85 -9.23 15.51
CA TRP A 129 10.42 -8.94 15.42
C TRP A 129 10.07 -7.68 14.62
N ARG A 130 11.09 -6.99 14.08
CA ARG A 130 10.89 -5.78 13.27
C ARG A 130 9.87 -5.99 12.17
N LEU A 131 10.02 -7.05 11.37
CA LEU A 131 9.12 -7.33 10.26
C LEU A 131 7.68 -7.54 10.75
N GLY A 132 7.51 -8.29 11.85
CA GLY A 132 6.21 -8.52 12.48
C GLY A 132 5.51 -7.21 12.88
N PHE A 133 6.21 -6.29 13.54
CA PHE A 133 5.63 -4.99 13.92
C PHE A 133 5.25 -4.13 12.71
N ARG A 134 6.08 -4.10 11.66
CA ARG A 134 5.78 -3.36 10.42
C ARG A 134 4.55 -3.92 9.70
N MET A 135 4.44 -5.25 9.65
CA MET A 135 3.28 -5.92 9.07
C MET A 135 2.02 -5.71 9.92
N ALA A 136 2.15 -5.75 11.25
CA ALA A 136 1.04 -5.54 12.17
C ALA A 136 0.44 -4.13 12.06
N THR A 137 1.27 -3.07 12.01
CA THR A 137 0.77 -1.70 11.84
C THR A 137 0.14 -1.48 10.47
N SER A 138 0.69 -2.11 9.43
CA SER A 138 0.13 -2.07 8.07
C SER A 138 -1.20 -2.81 7.97
N LEU A 139 -1.33 -3.97 8.64
CA LEU A 139 -2.58 -4.73 8.73
C LEU A 139 -3.65 -3.95 9.53
N LEU A 140 -3.25 -3.29 10.62
CA LEU A 140 -4.15 -2.47 11.41
C LEU A 140 -4.73 -1.33 10.57
N LEU A 141 -3.89 -0.63 9.78
CA LEU A 141 -4.40 0.37 8.84
C LEU A 141 -5.31 -0.24 7.79
N ALA A 142 -4.94 -1.41 7.23
CA ALA A 142 -5.76 -2.09 6.23
C ALA A 142 -7.15 -2.42 6.77
N ILE A 143 -7.27 -2.90 8.02
CA ILE A 143 -8.56 -3.15 8.68
C ILE A 143 -9.32 -1.84 8.93
N TRP A 144 -8.62 -0.80 9.40
CA TRP A 144 -9.23 0.51 9.69
C TRP A 144 -9.90 1.14 8.46
N VAL A 145 -9.29 0.97 7.30
CA VAL A 145 -9.80 1.46 6.00
C VAL A 145 -11.13 0.80 5.59
N TYR A 146 -11.49 -0.36 6.14
CA TYR A 146 -12.78 -1.02 5.87
C TYR A 146 -13.93 -0.56 6.76
N VAL A 147 -13.63 0.08 7.90
CA VAL A 147 -14.64 0.58 8.86
C VAL A 147 -15.78 1.36 8.17
N PRO A 148 -15.54 2.33 7.27
CA PRO A 148 -16.62 3.13 6.68
C PRO A 148 -17.49 2.33 5.70
N LEU A 149 -17.04 1.16 5.22
CA LEU A 149 -17.84 0.30 4.35
C LEU A 149 -18.70 -0.70 5.12
N ILE A 150 -18.46 -0.93 6.41
CA ILE A 150 -19.22 -1.89 7.22
C ILE A 150 -20.72 -1.59 7.11
N HIS A 151 -21.11 -0.32 7.18
CA HIS A 151 -22.51 0.09 7.04
C HIS A 151 -23.13 -0.30 5.68
N ARG A 152 -22.35 -0.26 4.59
CA ARG A 152 -22.82 -0.72 3.26
C ARG A 152 -22.92 -2.25 3.16
N TYR A 153 -22.02 -2.98 3.83
CA TYR A 153 -22.10 -4.45 3.88
C TYR A 153 -23.30 -4.95 4.68
N LEU A 154 -23.72 -4.22 5.72
CA LEU A 154 -24.88 -4.56 6.55
C LEU A 154 -26.22 -4.27 5.87
N ASN A 155 -26.22 -3.54 4.74
CA ASN A 155 -27.43 -3.19 4.02
C ASN A 155 -27.94 -4.37 3.17
N GLU A 156 -29.25 -4.57 3.10
CA GLU A 156 -29.87 -5.76 2.46
C GLU A 156 -29.57 -5.88 0.95
N ASN A 157 -29.25 -4.76 0.30
CA ASN A 157 -28.91 -4.71 -1.13
C ASN A 157 -27.41 -4.93 -1.43
N SER A 158 -26.61 -5.32 -0.43
CA SER A 158 -25.15 -5.47 -0.55
C SER A 158 -24.70 -6.46 -1.63
N SER A 159 -25.53 -7.46 -1.96
CA SER A 159 -25.25 -8.47 -2.98
C SER A 159 -25.33 -7.94 -4.43
N ASN A 160 -26.05 -6.86 -4.67
CA ASN A 160 -26.22 -6.26 -6.00
C ASN A 160 -25.17 -5.19 -6.33
N ASP A 161 -24.32 -4.82 -5.37
CA ASP A 161 -23.38 -3.73 -5.54
C ASP A 161 -22.03 -4.23 -6.06
N SER A 162 -21.81 -4.06 -7.36
CA SER A 162 -20.56 -4.43 -8.02
C SER A 162 -19.32 -3.73 -7.43
N SER A 163 -19.50 -2.55 -6.82
CA SER A 163 -18.40 -1.81 -6.19
C SER A 163 -17.90 -2.52 -4.93
N LEU A 164 -18.81 -3.08 -4.12
CA LEU A 164 -18.44 -3.83 -2.91
C LEU A 164 -17.60 -5.06 -3.25
N ILE A 165 -18.02 -5.82 -4.26
CA ILE A 165 -17.30 -7.03 -4.71
C ILE A 165 -15.86 -6.68 -5.12
N LEU A 166 -15.66 -5.59 -5.87
CA LEU A 166 -14.33 -5.13 -6.26
C LEU A 166 -13.50 -4.73 -5.04
N HIS A 167 -14.11 -4.10 -4.04
CA HIS A 167 -13.43 -3.70 -2.82
C HIS A 167 -13.03 -4.90 -1.96
N THR A 168 -13.90 -5.91 -1.81
CA THR A 168 -13.59 -7.16 -1.13
C THR A 168 -12.46 -7.91 -1.84
N LYS A 169 -12.50 -8.00 -3.17
CA LYS A 169 -11.43 -8.61 -3.97
C LYS A 169 -10.10 -7.88 -3.76
N ALA A 170 -10.09 -6.55 -3.84
CA ALA A 170 -8.88 -5.77 -3.59
C ALA A 170 -8.32 -6.00 -2.17
N PHE A 171 -9.19 -6.13 -1.16
CA PHE A 171 -8.75 -6.46 0.20
C PHE A 171 -8.10 -7.83 0.30
N SER A 172 -8.73 -8.84 -0.28
CA SER A 172 -8.27 -10.22 -0.22
C SER A 172 -6.94 -10.35 -0.94
N TRP A 173 -6.79 -9.69 -2.09
CA TRP A 173 -5.49 -9.57 -2.77
C TRP A 173 -4.43 -8.88 -1.91
N LEU A 174 -4.78 -7.78 -1.23
CA LEU A 174 -3.86 -7.07 -0.32
C LEU A 174 -3.43 -7.95 0.86
N LEU A 175 -4.36 -8.68 1.47
CA LEU A 175 -4.10 -9.62 2.57
C LEU A 175 -3.19 -10.76 2.11
N MET A 176 -3.50 -11.38 0.97
CA MET A 176 -2.68 -12.45 0.41
C MET A 176 -1.26 -11.96 0.16
N SER A 177 -1.11 -10.80 -0.47
CA SER A 177 0.16 -10.12 -0.66
C SER A 177 0.92 -9.90 0.66
N GLY A 178 0.24 -9.38 1.69
CA GLY A 178 0.82 -9.16 3.01
C GLY A 178 1.30 -10.45 3.67
N VAL A 179 0.56 -11.55 3.53
CA VAL A 179 0.96 -12.88 4.02
C VAL A 179 2.20 -13.38 3.28
N PHE A 180 2.26 -13.26 1.95
CA PHE A 180 3.43 -13.66 1.18
C PHE A 180 4.68 -12.85 1.54
N MET A 181 4.55 -11.54 1.75
CA MET A 181 5.65 -10.68 2.18
C MET A 181 6.08 -10.94 3.62
N GLY A 182 5.14 -11.18 4.54
CA GLY A 182 5.43 -11.42 5.95
C GLY A 182 5.96 -12.82 6.25
N ALA A 183 5.58 -13.81 5.45
CA ALA A 183 5.98 -15.20 5.64
C ALA A 183 7.34 -15.56 5.00
N GLU A 184 7.98 -14.60 4.30
CA GLU A 184 9.24 -14.83 3.55
C GLU A 184 9.13 -16.07 2.63
N VAL A 185 7.97 -16.21 1.97
CA VAL A 185 7.68 -17.33 1.05
C VAL A 185 7.96 -16.83 -0.37
N PRO A 186 8.84 -17.50 -1.16
CA PRO A 186 9.25 -18.91 -1.06
C PRO A 186 10.66 -19.16 -0.49
N GLU A 187 11.36 -18.14 -0.01
CA GLU A 187 12.73 -18.23 0.47
C GLU A 187 12.90 -19.14 1.71
N ARG A 188 11.83 -19.32 2.51
CA ARG A 188 11.78 -20.31 3.60
C ARG A 188 11.70 -21.77 3.14
N PHE A 189 11.24 -22.04 1.91
CA PHE A 189 11.00 -23.39 1.39
C PHE A 189 12.05 -23.87 0.38
N ALA A 190 12.80 -22.98 -0.27
CA ALA A 190 13.90 -23.36 -1.17
C ALA A 190 15.00 -22.28 -1.22
N PRO A 191 15.89 -22.21 -0.23
CA PRO A 191 17.02 -21.28 -0.25
C PRO A 191 17.96 -21.63 -1.41
N GLY A 192 18.11 -20.72 -2.38
CA GLY A 192 19.07 -20.83 -3.48
C GLY A 192 18.54 -21.29 -4.85
N VAL A 193 17.26 -21.67 -4.98
CA VAL A 193 16.69 -22.10 -6.28
C VAL A 193 16.04 -20.94 -7.05
N PHE A 194 15.55 -19.91 -6.35
CA PHE A 194 14.82 -18.76 -6.91
C PHE A 194 15.66 -17.48 -7.00
N ASP A 195 16.96 -17.59 -7.30
CA ASP A 195 17.88 -16.44 -7.27
C ASP A 195 17.75 -15.49 -8.49
N ILE A 196 16.92 -15.87 -9.48
CA ILE A 196 16.71 -15.13 -10.75
C ILE A 196 15.22 -14.84 -11.04
N PHE A 197 14.28 -15.69 -10.59
CA PHE A 197 12.83 -15.48 -10.74
C PHE A 197 12.10 -15.99 -9.49
N GLY A 198 11.20 -15.19 -8.91
CA GLY A 198 10.27 -15.66 -7.86
C GLY A 198 10.59 -15.22 -6.43
N TYR A 199 11.06 -13.99 -6.23
CA TYR A 199 11.15 -13.39 -4.89
C TYR A 199 9.75 -13.13 -4.30
N GLY A 200 9.57 -13.25 -2.98
CA GLY A 200 8.31 -12.88 -2.30
C GLY A 200 7.90 -11.42 -2.59
N HIS A 201 8.88 -10.54 -2.78
CA HIS A 201 8.68 -9.15 -3.24
C HIS A 201 8.15 -9.03 -4.70
N GLN A 202 8.43 -10.01 -5.56
CA GLN A 202 7.90 -10.07 -6.94
C GLN A 202 6.55 -10.79 -7.06
N VAL A 203 6.29 -11.79 -6.20
CA VAL A 203 5.05 -12.59 -6.25
C VAL A 203 3.82 -11.75 -5.88
N CYS A 204 4.01 -10.72 -5.06
CA CYS A 204 2.98 -9.73 -4.71
C CYS A 204 2.31 -9.04 -5.93
N TRP A 205 2.96 -8.98 -7.10
CA TRP A 205 2.45 -8.29 -8.29
C TRP A 205 2.28 -9.16 -9.54
N ARG A 206 2.49 -10.48 -9.45
CA ARG A 206 2.45 -11.37 -10.63
C ARG A 206 1.18 -12.20 -10.79
N PHE A 207 0.12 -11.91 -10.03
CA PHE A 207 -1.22 -12.52 -10.20
C PHE A 207 -2.33 -11.51 -9.89
#